data_AF-A0A918Q7F5-F1
#
_entry.id   AF-A0A918Q7F5-F1
#
_cell.length_a   1.000
_cell.length_b   1.000
_cell.length_c   1.000
_cell.angle_alpha   90.00
_cell.angle_beta   90.00
_cell.angle_gamma   90.00
#
_symmetry.space_group_name_H-M   'P 1'
#
loop_
_entity.id
_entity.type
_entity.pdbx_description
1 polymer ?
#
loop_
_entity_poly.entity_id
_entity_poly.type
_entity_poly.pdbx_seq_one_letter_code
_entity_poly.pdbx_strand_id
1 'polypeptide(L)'
;MVGRSRKGGRSPPPHAAHGTAVRPGVPLVRLLLRLPESRSRSVTLEDGMRTAADRRSPAIDVRPKTGGRAPDPGVKMATMNFRLRGPGPAAAMGIGMIAGVLVTRALHHRALEALHLRLTRLEHTAHTQRHTNLASQQRLHWELLSKAIDDPELAEVLDLYESPVSPKQRRQYLFANALYTNLLLYYRIGNISREEFFKHVRGIFQNPTVRDYWYATRQQRASLADTDEAELGLLVDDLLQQLEEADTDEWWVVGEPPADE
;
A
#
# COMPACT_ATOMS: atom_id res chain seq x y z
N MET A 1 53.55 40.63 -71.61
CA MET A 1 53.70 41.67 -70.56
C MET A 1 52.33 41.86 -69.93
N VAL A 2 52.09 41.33 -68.72
CA VAL A 2 52.15 42.04 -67.42
C VAL A 2 51.04 43.11 -67.33
N GLY A 3 50.11 43.14 -66.37
CA GLY A 3 49.86 42.30 -65.20
C GLY A 3 48.88 42.98 -64.23
N ARG A 4 48.26 42.13 -63.38
CA ARG A 4 47.89 42.32 -61.95
C ARG A 4 46.75 43.25 -61.48
N SER A 5 45.81 42.58 -60.77
CA SER A 5 45.37 42.79 -59.36
C SER A 5 44.47 44.00 -59.02
N ARG A 6 43.51 43.98 -58.07
CA ARG A 6 43.19 43.07 -56.95
C ARG A 6 41.81 43.45 -56.33
N LYS A 7 41.19 42.45 -55.66
CA LYS A 7 40.42 42.50 -54.39
C LYS A 7 39.04 43.18 -54.29
N GLY A 8 38.08 42.40 -53.77
CA GLY A 8 37.40 42.72 -52.49
C GLY A 8 35.89 42.48 -52.44
N GLY A 9 35.42 41.50 -51.64
CA GLY A 9 34.01 41.34 -51.26
C GLY A 9 33.64 39.89 -50.91
N ARG A 10 34.25 39.30 -49.88
CA ARG A 10 33.59 38.95 -48.59
C ARG A 10 32.21 38.29 -48.72
N SER A 11 32.23 36.96 -48.79
CA SER A 11 31.14 36.06 -48.39
C SER A 11 30.86 36.17 -46.88
N PRO A 12 29.60 36.01 -46.43
CA PRO A 12 29.26 35.93 -45.02
C PRO A 12 29.66 34.57 -44.38
N PRO A 13 29.81 34.51 -43.05
CA PRO A 13 30.38 33.35 -42.36
C PRO A 13 29.39 32.19 -42.20
N PRO A 14 29.89 30.94 -42.03
CA PRO A 14 29.06 29.79 -41.66
C PRO A 14 28.65 29.91 -40.19
N HIS A 15 27.34 29.89 -39.93
CA HIS A 15 26.84 29.73 -38.57
C HIS A 15 27.27 28.37 -38.02
N ALA A 16 27.92 28.44 -36.87
CA ALA A 16 28.41 27.32 -36.10
C ALA A 16 27.26 26.35 -35.78
N ALA A 17 27.45 25.10 -36.20
CA ALA A 17 26.74 23.96 -35.67
C ALA A 17 27.19 23.75 -34.21
N HIS A 18 26.48 24.35 -33.26
CA HIS A 18 26.49 23.85 -31.89
C HIS A 18 25.52 22.67 -31.84
N GLY A 19 26.09 21.47 -31.99
CA GLY A 19 25.43 20.24 -31.61
C GLY A 19 25.24 20.21 -30.10
N THR A 20 24.08 20.68 -29.64
CA THR A 20 23.55 20.30 -28.34
C THR A 20 23.10 18.86 -28.44
N ALA A 21 23.83 18.00 -27.73
CA ALA A 21 23.56 16.58 -27.60
C ALA A 21 22.10 16.36 -27.18
N VAL A 22 21.30 15.82 -28.11
CA VAL A 22 20.03 15.16 -27.81
C VAL A 22 20.35 14.01 -26.85
N ARG A 23 20.07 14.21 -25.56
CA ARG A 23 20.07 13.11 -24.61
C ARG A 23 18.89 12.19 -24.95
N PRO A 24 19.10 10.88 -25.08
CA PRO A 24 18.04 9.97 -25.47
C PRO A 24 16.97 9.92 -24.38
N GLY A 25 15.71 10.02 -24.81
CA GLY A 25 14.53 9.89 -23.95
C GLY A 25 14.64 8.65 -23.08
N VAL A 26 14.44 8.85 -21.78
CA VAL A 26 14.22 7.75 -20.84
C VAL A 26 12.94 7.05 -21.30
N PRO A 27 12.97 5.76 -21.68
CA PRO A 27 11.76 5.08 -22.09
C PRO A 27 10.81 5.01 -20.89
N LEU A 28 9.69 5.74 -20.98
CA LEU A 28 8.60 5.78 -19.98
C LEU A 28 8.11 4.38 -19.56
N VAL A 29 8.30 3.39 -20.44
CA VAL A 29 8.00 1.97 -20.18
C VAL A 29 8.84 1.39 -19.04
N ARG A 30 10.04 1.91 -18.77
CA ARG A 30 10.94 1.36 -17.73
C ARG A 30 10.59 1.84 -16.31
N LEU A 31 9.76 2.86 -16.17
CA LEU A 31 9.32 3.36 -14.86
C LEU A 31 8.10 2.58 -14.32
N LEU A 32 7.22 2.10 -15.22
CA LEU A 32 5.97 1.43 -14.86
C LEU A 32 6.10 -0.06 -14.50
N LEU A 33 7.27 -0.68 -14.73
CA LEU A 33 7.51 -2.10 -14.45
C LEU A 33 8.41 -2.38 -13.23
N ARG A 34 8.80 -1.37 -12.47
CA ARG A 34 9.56 -1.59 -11.23
C ARG A 34 8.60 -1.91 -10.07
N LEU A 35 8.00 -3.10 -10.12
CA LEU A 35 7.46 -3.74 -8.93
C LEU A 35 8.60 -3.88 -7.91
N PRO A 36 8.42 -3.53 -6.62
CA PRO A 36 9.40 -3.91 -5.61
C PRO A 36 9.47 -5.44 -5.58
N GLU A 37 10.65 -6.00 -5.84
CA GLU A 37 10.93 -7.41 -5.55
C GLU A 37 10.69 -7.64 -4.06
N SER A 38 9.51 -8.16 -3.73
CA SER A 38 9.26 -8.88 -2.49
C SER A 38 10.28 -10.01 -2.44
N ARG A 39 11.33 -9.80 -1.65
CA ARG A 39 12.34 -10.80 -1.32
C ARG A 39 11.68 -11.84 -0.40
N SER A 40 10.81 -12.65 -1.00
CA SER A 40 10.23 -13.83 -0.36
C SER A 40 11.33 -14.88 -0.27
N ARG A 41 12.02 -14.90 0.87
CA ARG A 41 12.75 -16.10 1.30
C ARG A 41 11.73 -17.24 1.34
N SER A 42 11.88 -18.18 0.42
CA SER A 42 11.24 -19.50 0.50
C SER A 42 11.73 -20.17 1.79
N VAL A 43 10.95 -20.04 2.86
CA VAL A 43 11.02 -21.00 3.97
C VAL A 43 10.33 -22.25 3.45
N THR A 44 11.13 -23.22 3.08
CA THR A 44 10.70 -24.56 2.68
C THR A 44 9.78 -25.16 3.74
N LEU A 45 8.62 -25.55 3.27
CA LEU A 45 7.51 -26.13 4.00
C LEU A 45 7.82 -27.60 4.30
N GLU A 46 8.86 -27.88 5.10
CA GLU A 46 9.19 -29.24 5.57
C GLU A 46 9.67 -29.32 7.04
N ASP A 47 9.83 -28.20 7.76
CA ASP A 47 10.39 -28.23 9.13
C ASP A 47 9.33 -28.19 10.25
N GLY A 48 8.04 -28.22 9.91
CA GLY A 48 6.93 -28.09 10.87
C GLY A 48 6.34 -29.42 11.37
N MET A 49 6.81 -30.58 10.89
CA MET A 49 6.09 -31.85 11.05
C MET A 49 6.86 -32.94 11.81
N ARG A 50 7.72 -32.57 12.78
CA ARG A 50 8.42 -33.55 13.64
C ARG A 50 8.48 -33.23 15.13
N THR A 51 7.73 -32.28 15.65
CA THR A 51 7.69 -31.98 17.10
C THR A 51 6.27 -31.99 17.65
N ALA A 52 5.52 -33.06 17.35
CA ALA A 52 4.21 -33.32 17.95
C ALA A 52 4.05 -34.80 18.34
N ALA A 53 5.09 -35.39 18.96
CA ALA A 53 5.03 -36.78 19.43
C ALA A 53 5.96 -37.05 20.62
N ASP A 54 6.06 -36.15 21.60
CA ASP A 54 6.49 -36.56 22.94
C ASP A 54 6.11 -35.53 24.00
N ARG A 55 5.03 -35.78 24.74
CA ARG A 55 4.81 -35.27 26.11
C ARG A 55 3.65 -36.06 26.72
N ARG A 56 3.97 -37.25 27.20
CA ARG A 56 3.17 -37.97 28.18
C ARG A 56 3.06 -37.11 29.44
N SER A 57 1.83 -36.75 29.81
CA SER A 57 1.51 -36.25 31.15
C SER A 57 1.53 -37.41 32.14
N PRO A 58 2.15 -37.28 33.33
CA PRO A 58 1.96 -38.25 34.40
C PRO A 58 0.61 -38.01 35.09
N ALA A 59 -0.23 -39.04 35.09
CA ALA A 59 -1.42 -39.13 35.92
C ALA A 59 -1.01 -39.18 37.39
N ILE A 60 -1.48 -38.22 38.19
CA ILE A 60 -1.38 -38.27 39.65
C ILE A 60 -2.50 -39.18 40.14
N ASP A 61 -2.11 -40.38 40.57
CA ASP A 61 -2.95 -41.38 41.23
C ASP A 61 -3.22 -40.92 42.67
N VAL A 62 -4.48 -40.59 42.97
CA VAL A 62 -4.95 -40.29 44.32
C VAL A 62 -5.71 -41.51 44.84
N ARG A 63 -5.00 -42.40 45.54
CA ARG A 63 -5.61 -43.43 46.40
C ARG A 63 -5.77 -42.92 47.82
N PRO A 64 -6.94 -43.08 48.46
CA PRO A 64 -7.08 -42.88 49.90
C PRO A 64 -6.72 -44.19 50.64
N LYS A 65 -5.94 -44.08 51.71
CA LYS A 65 -5.82 -45.15 52.72
C LYS A 65 -6.34 -44.64 54.06
N THR A 66 -7.52 -45.11 54.42
CA THR A 66 -8.07 -45.06 55.77
C THR A 66 -7.66 -46.30 56.56
N GLY A 67 -7.31 -46.11 57.84
CA GLY A 67 -7.54 -47.10 58.89
C GLY A 67 -6.31 -47.60 59.65
N GLY A 68 -6.27 -47.31 60.96
CA GLY A 68 -6.05 -48.37 61.95
C GLY A 68 -4.94 -48.23 63.01
N ARG A 69 -5.30 -47.60 64.14
CA ARG A 69 -5.06 -48.02 65.55
C ARG A 69 -3.68 -47.84 66.24
N ALA A 70 -3.79 -47.35 67.50
CA ALA A 70 -2.80 -46.93 68.51
C ALA A 70 -2.38 -48.08 69.48
N PRO A 71 -1.73 -47.90 70.68
CA PRO A 71 -1.10 -46.70 71.33
C PRO A 71 0.26 -46.91 72.10
N ASP A 72 0.90 -45.77 72.47
CA ASP A 72 1.71 -45.41 73.68
C ASP A 72 3.00 -46.17 74.11
N PRO A 73 3.84 -45.63 75.04
CA PRO A 73 3.94 -44.25 75.57
C PRO A 73 5.37 -43.66 75.65
N GLY A 74 5.42 -42.34 75.87
CA GLY A 74 6.47 -41.72 76.69
C GLY A 74 7.59 -41.00 75.93
N VAL A 75 7.61 -39.68 76.05
CA VAL A 75 8.68 -38.90 76.71
C VAL A 75 8.43 -37.39 76.47
N LYS A 76 8.06 -36.72 77.57
CA LYS A 76 8.39 -35.36 78.02
C LYS A 76 8.28 -34.18 77.03
N MET A 77 7.20 -33.42 77.23
CA MET A 77 7.22 -32.06 77.78
C MET A 77 8.36 -31.12 77.32
N ALA A 78 8.08 -30.28 76.32
CA ALA A 78 8.67 -28.94 76.18
C ALA A 78 7.65 -28.03 75.47
N THR A 79 6.86 -27.33 76.27
CA THR A 79 6.03 -26.20 75.84
C THR A 79 6.94 -25.05 75.44
N MET A 80 6.97 -24.68 74.17
CA MET A 80 7.48 -23.39 73.71
C MET A 80 6.38 -22.69 72.92
N ASN A 81 5.52 -22.00 73.68
CA ASN A 81 4.49 -21.12 73.15
C ASN A 81 5.17 -19.89 72.53
N PHE A 82 5.28 -19.87 71.20
CA PHE A 82 5.64 -18.66 70.48
C PHE A 82 4.42 -17.73 70.48
N ARG A 83 4.37 -16.82 71.47
CA ARG A 83 3.39 -15.73 71.51
C ARG A 83 3.69 -14.77 70.35
N LEU A 84 3.08 -15.03 69.19
CA LEU A 84 2.82 -13.98 68.21
C LEU A 84 1.79 -13.03 68.82
N ARG A 85 2.28 -11.93 69.35
CA ARG A 85 1.48 -10.76 69.74
C ARG A 85 0.90 -10.18 68.45
N GLY A 86 -0.26 -10.69 68.05
CA GLY A 86 -0.95 -10.24 66.84
C GLY A 86 -1.39 -8.79 66.95
N PRO A 87 -1.27 -7.97 65.89
CA PRO A 87 -1.96 -6.69 65.83
C PRO A 87 -3.48 -6.94 65.83
N GLY A 88 -4.24 -6.08 66.52
CA GLY A 88 -5.68 -6.22 66.71
C GLY A 88 -6.50 -6.28 65.41
N PRO A 89 -7.78 -6.71 65.49
CA PRO A 89 -8.62 -7.06 64.34
C PRO A 89 -8.98 -5.88 63.41
N ALA A 90 -8.60 -4.65 63.74
CA ALA A 90 -8.83 -3.47 62.91
C ALA A 90 -7.80 -3.31 61.77
N ALA A 91 -6.61 -3.91 61.85
CA ALA A 91 -5.56 -3.73 60.82
C ALA A 91 -5.70 -4.69 59.61
N ALA A 92 -6.44 -5.79 59.76
CA ALA A 92 -6.59 -6.80 58.71
C ALA A 92 -7.55 -6.40 57.58
N MET A 93 -8.49 -5.46 57.82
CA MET A 93 -9.45 -5.02 56.81
C MET A 93 -8.88 -4.00 55.79
N GLY A 94 -7.85 -3.22 56.15
CA GLY A 94 -7.28 -2.22 55.25
C GLY A 94 -6.37 -2.78 54.15
N ILE A 95 -5.65 -3.87 54.45
CA ILE A 95 -4.69 -4.50 53.51
C ILE A 95 -5.41 -5.30 52.42
N GLY A 96 -6.53 -5.96 52.74
CA GLY A 96 -7.33 -6.73 51.77
C GLY A 96 -7.99 -5.85 50.69
N MET A 97 -8.42 -4.64 51.04
CA MET A 97 -9.03 -3.70 50.08
C MET A 97 -8.00 -3.15 49.08
N ILE A 98 -6.81 -2.75 49.53
CA ILE A 98 -5.76 -2.23 48.65
C ILE A 98 -5.25 -3.33 47.69
N ALA A 99 -5.04 -4.56 48.20
CA ALA A 99 -4.68 -5.70 47.36
C ALA A 99 -5.77 -6.00 46.31
N GLY A 100 -7.06 -5.94 46.70
CA GLY A 100 -8.19 -6.12 45.79
C GLY A 100 -8.26 -5.06 44.69
N VAL A 101 -8.03 -3.77 45.01
CA VAL A 101 -8.00 -2.68 44.02
C VAL A 101 -6.83 -2.85 43.04
N LEU A 102 -5.64 -3.22 43.52
CA LEU A 102 -4.47 -3.44 42.67
C LEU A 102 -4.64 -4.64 41.73
N VAL A 103 -5.20 -5.74 42.23
CA VAL A 103 -5.52 -6.93 41.40
C VAL A 103 -6.57 -6.58 40.36
N THR A 104 -7.64 -5.87 40.75
CA THR A 104 -8.70 -5.45 39.81
C THR A 104 -8.15 -4.51 38.74
N ARG A 105 -7.30 -3.54 39.12
CA ARG A 105 -6.63 -2.64 38.20
C ARG A 105 -5.68 -3.38 37.25
N ALA A 106 -4.91 -4.34 37.75
CA ALA A 106 -4.03 -5.16 36.91
C ALA A 106 -4.83 -6.01 35.91
N LEU A 107 -5.95 -6.60 36.33
CA LEU A 107 -6.86 -7.31 35.43
C LEU A 107 -7.50 -6.38 34.39
N HIS A 108 -7.88 -5.17 34.80
CA HIS A 108 -8.43 -4.17 33.90
C HIS A 108 -7.40 -3.70 32.85
N HIS A 109 -6.16 -3.42 33.27
CA HIS A 109 -5.08 -3.08 32.33
C HIS A 109 -4.80 -4.20 31.33
N ARG A 110 -4.72 -5.46 31.81
CA ARG A 110 -4.56 -6.62 30.91
C ARG A 110 -5.72 -6.77 29.93
N ALA A 111 -6.95 -6.49 30.36
CA ALA A 111 -8.12 -6.52 29.49
C ALA A 111 -8.07 -5.39 28.43
N LEU A 112 -7.66 -4.18 28.82
CA LEU A 112 -7.47 -3.06 27.88
C LEU A 112 -6.34 -3.33 26.89
N GLU A 113 -5.21 -3.88 27.33
CA GLU A 113 -4.10 -4.28 26.46
C GLU A 113 -4.54 -5.36 25.47
N ALA A 114 -5.25 -6.39 25.92
CA ALA A 114 -5.78 -7.45 25.06
C ALA A 114 -6.78 -6.90 24.03
N LEU A 115 -7.60 -5.92 24.41
CA LEU A 115 -8.52 -5.25 23.49
C LEU A 115 -7.77 -4.40 22.46
N HIS A 116 -6.80 -3.59 22.87
CA HIS A 116 -5.97 -2.81 21.94
C HIS A 116 -5.24 -3.72 20.96
N LEU A 117 -4.60 -4.79 21.43
CA LEU A 117 -3.92 -5.74 20.54
C LEU A 117 -4.87 -6.39 19.54
N ARG A 118 -6.10 -6.71 19.97
CA ARG A 118 -7.11 -7.27 19.08
C ARG A 118 -7.59 -6.25 18.05
N LEU A 119 -7.79 -5.00 18.44
CA LEU A 119 -8.15 -3.91 17.52
C LEU A 119 -7.06 -3.68 16.48
N THR A 120 -5.81 -3.51 16.91
CA THR A 120 -4.67 -3.34 16.00
C THR A 120 -4.53 -4.52 15.05
N ARG A 121 -4.75 -5.75 15.53
CA ARG A 121 -4.75 -6.94 14.68
C ARG A 121 -5.89 -6.90 13.66
N LEU A 122 -7.11 -6.55 14.07
CA LEU A 122 -8.26 -6.46 13.17
C LEU A 122 -8.05 -5.36 12.12
N GLU A 123 -7.59 -4.19 12.52
CA GLU A 123 -7.24 -3.07 11.62
C GLU A 123 -6.19 -3.50 10.60
N HIS A 124 -5.11 -4.15 11.06
CA HIS A 124 -4.06 -4.63 10.17
C HIS A 124 -4.58 -5.71 9.20
N THR A 125 -5.41 -6.65 9.67
CA THR A 125 -6.00 -7.66 8.80
C THR A 125 -6.99 -7.07 7.81
N ALA A 126 -7.82 -6.10 8.21
CA ALA A 126 -8.78 -5.43 7.35
C ALA A 126 -8.07 -4.60 6.27
N HIS A 127 -7.01 -3.88 6.65
CA HIS A 127 -6.18 -3.13 5.72
C HIS A 127 -5.49 -4.05 4.71
N THR A 128 -4.87 -5.13 5.18
CA THR A 128 -4.23 -6.13 4.31
C THR A 128 -5.25 -6.77 3.36
N GLN A 129 -6.43 -7.14 3.87
CA GLN A 129 -7.49 -7.72 3.06
C GLN A 129 -7.99 -6.75 2.00
N ARG A 130 -8.15 -5.46 2.34
CA ARG A 130 -8.50 -4.42 1.36
C ARG A 130 -7.44 -4.32 0.27
N HIS A 131 -6.16 -4.30 0.63
CA HIS A 131 -5.06 -4.24 -0.35
C HIS A 131 -5.02 -5.48 -1.26
N THR A 132 -5.19 -6.68 -0.69
CA THR A 132 -5.26 -7.90 -1.50
C THR A 132 -6.46 -7.90 -2.44
N ASN A 133 -7.62 -7.45 -1.96
CA ASN A 133 -8.83 -7.37 -2.79
C ASN A 133 -8.65 -6.39 -3.96
N LEU A 134 -8.09 -5.21 -3.70
CA LEU A 134 -7.81 -4.23 -4.74
C LEU A 134 -6.81 -4.75 -5.79
N ALA A 135 -5.73 -5.40 -5.34
CA ALA A 135 -4.76 -6.02 -6.25
C ALA A 135 -5.38 -7.16 -7.08
N SER A 136 -6.25 -7.97 -6.48
CA SER A 136 -6.99 -9.02 -7.20
C SER A 136 -7.97 -8.44 -8.22
N GLN A 137 -8.71 -7.39 -7.87
CA GLN A 137 -9.60 -6.69 -8.80
C GLN A 137 -8.83 -6.09 -9.98
N GLN A 138 -7.68 -5.46 -9.72
CA GLN A 138 -6.83 -4.92 -10.78
C GLN A 138 -6.32 -6.00 -11.73
N ARG A 139 -5.91 -7.15 -11.19
CA ARG A 139 -5.46 -8.27 -12.01
C ARG A 139 -6.56 -8.76 -12.94
N LEU A 140 -7.78 -8.92 -12.43
CA LEU A 140 -8.93 -9.32 -13.24
C LEU A 140 -9.26 -8.27 -14.31
N HIS A 141 -9.23 -6.98 -13.94
CA HIS A 141 -9.43 -5.88 -14.88
C HIS A 141 -8.40 -5.92 -16.02
N TRP A 142 -7.13 -6.08 -15.69
CA TRP A 142 -6.06 -6.22 -16.69
C TRP A 142 -6.24 -7.45 -17.58
N GLU A 143 -6.63 -8.59 -17.01
CA GLU A 143 -6.90 -9.81 -17.78
C GLU A 143 -8.04 -9.61 -18.79
N LEU A 144 -9.11 -8.90 -18.40
CA LEU A 144 -10.21 -8.55 -19.31
C LEU A 144 -9.77 -7.57 -20.40
N LEU A 145 -9.04 -6.51 -20.04
CA LEU A 145 -8.53 -5.54 -20.99
C LEU A 145 -7.54 -6.17 -21.98
N SER A 146 -6.64 -7.04 -21.52
CA SER A 146 -5.70 -7.76 -22.39
C SER A 146 -6.44 -8.61 -23.41
N LYS A 147 -7.49 -9.34 -22.99
CA LYS A 147 -8.32 -10.12 -23.91
C LYS A 147 -9.04 -9.24 -24.94
N ALA A 148 -9.58 -8.11 -24.50
CA ALA A 148 -10.23 -7.15 -25.40
C ALA A 148 -9.24 -6.44 -26.34
N ILE A 149 -7.98 -6.27 -25.94
CA ILE A 149 -6.95 -5.72 -26.83
C ILE A 149 -6.61 -6.72 -27.95
N ASP A 150 -6.56 -8.01 -27.65
CA ASP A 150 -6.22 -9.06 -28.60
C ASP A 150 -7.40 -9.46 -29.51
N ASP A 151 -8.64 -9.30 -29.04
CA ASP A 151 -9.87 -9.68 -29.75
C ASP A 151 -10.75 -8.45 -30.05
N PRO A 152 -10.86 -8.03 -31.33
CA PRO A 152 -11.65 -6.85 -31.71
C PRO A 152 -13.15 -7.00 -31.47
N GLU A 153 -13.71 -8.22 -31.45
CA GLU A 153 -15.12 -8.46 -31.15
C GLU A 153 -15.40 -8.24 -29.66
N LEU A 154 -14.50 -8.72 -28.79
CA LEU A 154 -14.58 -8.43 -27.35
C LEU A 154 -14.34 -6.94 -27.04
N ALA A 155 -13.49 -6.28 -27.81
CA ALA A 155 -13.25 -4.85 -27.68
C ALA A 155 -14.53 -4.02 -27.89
N GLU A 156 -15.43 -4.45 -28.77
CA GLU A 156 -16.67 -3.73 -29.09
C GLU A 156 -17.61 -3.60 -27.89
N VAL A 157 -17.61 -4.59 -26.98
CA VAL A 157 -18.38 -4.52 -25.72
C VAL A 157 -17.92 -3.38 -24.82
N LEU A 158 -16.65 -2.97 -24.94
CA LEU A 158 -16.04 -1.89 -24.18
C LEU A 158 -16.05 -0.55 -24.95
N ASP A 159 -16.66 -0.50 -26.13
CA ASP A 159 -16.80 0.73 -26.93
C ASP A 159 -17.93 1.61 -26.36
N LEU A 160 -17.57 2.35 -25.31
CA LEU A 160 -18.46 3.29 -24.62
C LEU A 160 -18.18 4.75 -25.02
N TYR A 161 -17.48 4.96 -26.14
CA TYR A 161 -17.08 6.29 -26.59
C TYR A 161 -18.23 6.96 -27.36
N GLU A 162 -18.38 8.27 -27.22
CA GLU A 162 -19.45 9.02 -27.90
C GLU A 162 -19.26 9.08 -29.42
N SER A 163 -18.00 9.05 -29.86
CA SER A 163 -17.63 9.10 -31.27
C SER A 163 -17.14 7.73 -31.74
N PRO A 164 -17.48 7.31 -32.97
CA PRO A 164 -17.02 6.04 -33.51
C PRO A 164 -15.50 6.04 -33.61
N VAL A 165 -14.87 5.06 -32.97
CA VAL A 165 -13.41 4.87 -32.99
C VAL A 165 -13.04 3.73 -33.94
N SER A 166 -11.92 3.86 -34.64
CA SER A 166 -11.37 2.75 -35.41
C SER A 166 -10.92 1.61 -34.47
N PRO A 167 -10.87 0.34 -34.93
CA PRO A 167 -10.38 -0.77 -34.11
C PRO A 167 -8.97 -0.55 -33.55
N LYS A 168 -8.12 0.17 -34.28
CA LYS A 168 -6.78 0.56 -33.81
C LYS A 168 -6.87 1.55 -32.65
N GLN A 169 -7.65 2.61 -32.78
CA GLN A 169 -7.85 3.61 -31.72
C GLN A 169 -8.48 2.97 -30.49
N ARG A 170 -9.45 2.07 -30.67
CA ARG A 170 -10.07 1.32 -29.57
C ARG A 170 -9.03 0.57 -28.73
N ARG A 171 -8.11 -0.17 -29.36
CA ARG A 171 -7.01 -0.84 -28.63
C ARG A 171 -6.10 0.14 -27.90
N GLN A 172 -5.80 1.29 -28.52
CA GLN A 172 -4.98 2.32 -27.87
C GLN A 172 -5.69 2.94 -26.67
N TYR A 173 -6.99 3.17 -26.76
CA TYR A 173 -7.82 3.70 -25.69
C TYR A 173 -7.97 2.69 -24.54
N LEU A 174 -8.14 1.40 -24.83
CA LEU A 174 -8.11 0.34 -23.82
C LEU A 174 -6.76 0.31 -23.07
N PHE A 175 -5.65 0.47 -23.80
CA PHE A 175 -4.34 0.56 -23.17
C PHE A 175 -4.18 1.84 -22.34
N ALA A 176 -4.68 2.98 -22.80
CA ALA A 176 -4.69 4.24 -22.05
C ALA A 176 -5.53 4.13 -20.76
N ASN A 177 -6.70 3.48 -20.81
CA ASN A 177 -7.49 3.14 -19.63
C ASN A 177 -6.68 2.30 -18.64
N ALA A 178 -5.98 1.26 -19.12
CA ALA A 178 -5.15 0.42 -18.27
C ALA A 178 -4.02 1.21 -17.58
N LEU A 179 -3.35 2.13 -18.30
CA LEU A 179 -2.31 2.98 -17.72
C LEU A 179 -2.86 3.88 -16.61
N TYR A 180 -3.98 4.55 -16.87
CA TYR A 180 -4.62 5.45 -15.91
C TYR A 180 -5.14 4.71 -14.67
N THR A 181 -5.90 3.63 -14.87
CA THR A 181 -6.45 2.83 -13.77
C THR A 181 -5.36 2.20 -12.92
N ASN A 182 -4.25 1.76 -13.52
CA ASN A 182 -3.10 1.28 -12.78
C ASN A 182 -2.48 2.39 -11.91
N LEU A 183 -2.32 3.60 -12.45
CA LEU A 183 -1.78 4.72 -11.67
C LEU A 183 -2.71 5.13 -10.51
N LEU A 184 -4.03 5.16 -10.75
CA LEU A 184 -5.04 5.41 -9.73
C LEU A 184 -4.98 4.35 -8.60
N LEU A 185 -4.76 3.08 -8.96
CA LEU A 185 -4.57 2.04 -7.96
C LEU A 185 -3.32 2.24 -7.12
N TYR A 186 -2.19 2.60 -7.74
CA TYR A 186 -0.95 2.89 -7.02
C TYR A 186 -1.15 3.98 -5.97
N TYR A 187 -1.94 5.02 -6.31
CA TYR A 187 -2.34 6.04 -5.35
C TYR A 187 -3.24 5.46 -4.24
N ARG A 188 -4.31 4.74 -4.59
CA ARG A 188 -5.28 4.18 -3.63
C ARG A 188 -4.69 3.20 -2.62
N ILE A 189 -3.63 2.47 -2.98
CA ILE A 189 -2.91 1.57 -2.06
C ILE A 189 -1.81 2.28 -1.26
N GLY A 190 -1.62 3.58 -1.47
CA GLY A 190 -0.64 4.42 -0.77
C GLY A 190 0.81 4.23 -1.22
N ASN A 191 1.03 3.68 -2.43
CA ASN A 191 2.38 3.51 -2.96
C ASN A 191 2.97 4.81 -3.53
N ILE A 192 2.11 5.75 -3.91
CA ILE A 192 2.50 7.07 -4.39
C ILE A 192 1.64 8.15 -3.74
N SER A 193 2.21 9.32 -3.52
CA SER A 193 1.46 10.50 -3.06
C SER A 193 0.61 11.11 -4.18
N ARG A 194 -0.27 12.06 -3.82
CA ARG A 194 -1.04 12.86 -4.80
C ARG A 194 -0.11 13.69 -5.70
N GLU A 195 0.97 14.22 -5.13
CA GLU A 195 2.01 14.96 -5.86
C GLU A 195 2.76 14.06 -6.85
N GLU A 196 3.09 12.83 -6.45
CA GLU A 196 3.71 11.83 -7.33
C GLU A 196 2.75 11.37 -8.44
N PHE A 197 1.48 11.16 -8.12
CA PHE A 197 0.43 10.91 -9.11
C PHE A 197 0.45 12.01 -10.18
N PHE A 198 0.41 13.28 -9.76
CA PHE A 198 0.45 14.44 -10.66
C PHE A 198 1.68 14.45 -11.58
N LYS A 199 2.87 14.17 -11.04
CA LYS A 199 4.10 14.05 -11.84
C LYS A 199 4.00 12.94 -12.90
N HIS A 200 3.36 11.81 -12.57
CA HIS A 200 3.16 10.71 -13.50
C HIS A 200 2.14 11.05 -14.59
N VAL A 201 0.97 11.60 -14.25
CA VAL A 201 -0.01 11.98 -15.27
C VAL A 201 0.55 13.04 -16.22
N ARG A 202 1.31 14.02 -15.72
CA ARG A 202 1.97 15.01 -16.57
C ARG A 202 2.80 14.39 -17.70
N GLY A 203 3.55 13.32 -17.41
CA GLY A 203 4.34 12.60 -18.41
C GLY A 203 3.52 11.70 -19.32
N ILE A 204 2.52 10.99 -18.78
CA ILE A 204 1.65 10.09 -19.55
C ILE A 204 0.83 10.86 -20.59
N PHE A 205 0.31 12.02 -20.20
CA PHE A 205 -0.58 12.84 -21.02
C PHE A 205 0.14 13.73 -22.05
N GLN A 206 1.46 13.66 -22.13
CA GLN A 206 2.19 14.16 -23.31
C GLN A 206 1.80 13.39 -24.59
N ASN A 207 1.38 12.14 -24.44
CA ASN A 207 0.95 11.34 -25.57
C ASN A 207 -0.43 11.81 -26.06
N PRO A 208 -0.57 12.27 -27.32
CA PRO A 208 -1.85 12.75 -27.85
C PRO A 208 -2.94 11.68 -27.83
N THR A 209 -2.61 10.41 -28.04
CA THR A 209 -3.61 9.33 -27.97
C THR A 209 -4.18 9.15 -26.56
N VAL A 210 -3.40 9.41 -25.52
CA VAL A 210 -3.88 9.36 -24.14
C VAL A 210 -4.78 10.56 -23.83
N ARG A 211 -4.45 11.74 -24.37
CA ARG A 211 -5.34 12.92 -24.29
C ARG A 211 -6.66 12.70 -25.03
N ASP A 212 -6.61 12.17 -26.24
CA ASP A 212 -7.82 11.86 -27.02
C ASP A 212 -8.72 10.88 -26.26
N TYR A 213 -8.12 9.81 -25.70
CA TYR A 213 -8.82 8.87 -24.83
C TYR A 213 -9.49 9.58 -23.64
N TRP A 214 -8.75 10.47 -22.99
CA TRP A 214 -9.24 11.22 -21.85
C TRP A 214 -10.47 12.04 -22.21
N TYR A 215 -10.41 12.82 -23.29
CA TYR A 215 -11.56 13.59 -23.77
C TYR A 215 -12.72 12.69 -24.20
N ALA A 216 -12.46 11.58 -24.90
CA ALA A 216 -13.47 10.64 -25.35
C ALA A 216 -14.26 9.96 -24.20
N THR A 217 -13.69 9.94 -23.00
CA THR A 217 -14.29 9.32 -21.80
C THR A 217 -14.76 10.33 -20.76
N ARG A 218 -14.83 11.63 -21.11
CA ARG A 218 -15.19 12.71 -20.18
C ARG A 218 -16.53 12.50 -19.49
N GLN A 219 -17.58 12.12 -20.24
CA GLN A 219 -18.91 11.93 -19.65
C GLN A 219 -18.96 10.78 -18.64
N GLN A 220 -18.20 9.71 -18.89
CA GLN A 220 -18.13 8.58 -17.98
C GLN A 220 -17.57 9.03 -16.63
N ARG A 221 -16.51 9.85 -16.64
CA ARG A 221 -15.93 10.44 -15.42
C ARG A 221 -16.81 11.50 -14.79
N ALA A 222 -17.52 12.31 -15.59
CA ALA A 222 -18.42 13.35 -15.08
C ALA A 222 -19.59 12.77 -14.24
N SER A 223 -19.92 11.49 -14.42
CA SER A 223 -20.93 10.80 -13.61
C SER A 223 -20.43 10.39 -12.21
N LEU A 224 -19.13 10.48 -11.94
CA LEU A 224 -18.53 10.14 -10.65
C LEU A 224 -18.60 11.35 -9.71
N ALA A 225 -19.03 11.12 -8.47
CA ALA A 225 -19.03 12.12 -7.40
C ALA A 225 -18.50 11.49 -6.11
N ASP A 226 -17.84 12.29 -5.27
CA ASP A 226 -17.35 11.91 -3.94
C ASP A 226 -16.42 10.68 -3.92
N THR A 227 -15.53 10.56 -4.92
CA THR A 227 -14.52 9.49 -4.97
C THR A 227 -13.14 10.05 -5.31
N ASP A 228 -12.09 9.34 -4.88
CA ASP A 228 -10.70 9.66 -5.26
C ASP A 228 -10.51 9.80 -6.78
N GLU A 229 -11.28 9.05 -7.57
CA GLU A 229 -11.19 9.10 -9.04
C GLU A 229 -11.80 10.38 -9.60
N ALA A 230 -12.89 10.88 -9.01
CA ALA A 230 -13.46 12.16 -9.38
C ALA A 230 -12.47 13.30 -9.04
N GLU A 231 -11.89 13.29 -7.84
CA GLU A 231 -10.93 14.31 -7.41
C GLU A 231 -9.64 14.31 -8.25
N LEU A 232 -9.07 13.13 -8.49
CA LEU A 232 -7.88 12.99 -9.34
C LEU A 232 -8.20 13.23 -10.82
N GLY A 233 -9.43 12.96 -11.24
CA GLY A 233 -9.93 13.28 -12.58
C GLY A 233 -9.93 14.79 -12.82
N LEU A 234 -10.46 15.57 -11.88
CA LEU A 234 -10.42 17.04 -11.94
C LEU A 234 -8.98 17.57 -11.95
N LEU A 235 -8.11 17.00 -11.12
CA LEU A 235 -6.68 17.35 -11.12
C LEU A 235 -6.01 17.14 -12.50
N VAL A 236 -6.39 16.08 -13.21
CA VAL A 236 -5.91 15.81 -14.57
C VAL A 236 -6.52 16.75 -15.59
N ASP A 237 -7.81 17.08 -15.46
CA ASP A 237 -8.48 18.06 -16.32
C ASP A 237 -7.79 19.44 -16.22
N ASP A 238 -7.52 19.90 -15.00
CA ASP A 238 -6.83 21.18 -14.74
C ASP A 238 -5.39 21.16 -15.28
N LEU A 239 -4.68 20.03 -15.13
CA LEU A 239 -3.34 19.85 -15.67
C LEU A 239 -3.33 19.91 -17.21
N LEU A 240 -4.30 19.26 -17.85
CA LEU A 240 -4.41 19.27 -19.31
C LEU A 240 -4.69 20.66 -19.85
N GLN A 241 -5.58 21.40 -19.19
CA GLN A 241 -5.83 22.79 -19.54
C GLN A 241 -4.54 23.62 -19.46
N GLN A 242 -3.78 23.48 -18.36
CA GLN A 242 -2.51 24.19 -18.20
C GLN A 242 -1.46 23.79 -19.25
N LEU A 243 -1.39 22.50 -19.61
CA LEU A 243 -0.50 22.01 -20.67
C LEU A 243 -0.87 22.53 -22.05
N GLU A 244 -2.15 22.80 -22.30
CA GLU A 244 -2.64 23.35 -23.57
C GLU A 244 -2.46 24.88 -23.66
N GLU A 245 -2.57 25.58 -22.54
CA GLU A 245 -2.36 27.03 -22.45
C GLU A 245 -0.86 27.40 -22.41
N ALA A 246 0.00 26.49 -21.95
CA ALA A 246 1.43 26.76 -21.83
C ALA A 246 2.11 26.79 -23.21
N ASP A 247 2.58 27.97 -23.62
CA ASP A 247 3.40 28.18 -24.82
C ASP A 247 4.88 27.84 -24.54
N THR A 248 5.14 26.60 -24.10
CA THR A 248 6.50 26.11 -23.80
C THR A 248 6.66 24.64 -24.16
N ASP A 249 7.83 24.31 -24.70
CA ASP A 249 8.25 22.92 -24.95
C ASP A 249 8.62 22.19 -23.65
N GLU A 250 8.83 22.94 -22.56
CA GLU A 250 9.22 22.41 -21.24
C GLU A 250 8.01 21.94 -20.43
N TRP A 251 7.31 20.93 -20.92
CA TRP A 251 6.10 20.41 -20.28
C TRP A 251 6.29 19.96 -18.82
N TRP A 252 7.53 19.61 -18.40
CA TRP A 252 7.83 19.15 -17.04
C TRP A 252 7.72 20.24 -15.97
N VAL A 253 7.76 21.52 -16.33
CA VAL A 253 7.55 22.67 -15.41
C VAL A 253 6.10 23.17 -15.42
N VAL A 254 5.24 22.67 -16.31
CA VAL A 254 3.85 23.10 -16.41
C VAL A 254 2.99 22.42 -15.33
N GLY A 255 2.12 23.19 -14.69
CA GLY A 255 1.26 22.69 -13.63
C GLY A 255 1.87 22.87 -12.25
N GLU A 256 1.18 23.57 -11.36
CA GLU A 256 1.52 23.54 -9.93
C GLU A 256 1.06 22.21 -9.33
N PRO A 257 1.95 21.45 -8.67
CA PRO A 257 1.52 20.25 -7.97
C PRO A 257 0.56 20.62 -6.83
N PRO A 258 -0.45 19.79 -6.55
CA PRO A 258 -1.33 20.04 -5.42
C PRO A 258 -0.50 20.08 -4.13
N ALA A 259 -0.79 21.03 -3.25
CA ALA A 259 -0.16 21.09 -1.94
C ALA A 259 -0.47 19.80 -1.16
N ASP A 260 0.52 19.30 -0.41
CA ASP A 260 0.33 18.18 0.50
C ASP A 260 -0.62 18.63 1.64
N GLU A 261 -1.83 18.05 1.69
CA GLU A 261 -2.71 18.09 2.87
C GLU A 261 -2.42 16.92 3.82
#